data_AF-A0A3A6PX48-F1
#
_entry.id   AF-A0A3A6PX48-F1
#
_cell.length_a   1.000
_cell.length_b   1.000
_cell.length_c   1.000
_cell.angle_alpha   90.00
_cell.angle_beta   90.00
_cell.angle_gamma   90.00
#
_symmetry.space_group_name_H-M   'P 1'
#
loop_
_entity.id
_entity.type
_entity.pdbx_description
1 polymer ?
#
loop_
_entity_poly.entity_id
_entity_poly.type
_entity_poly.pdbx_seq_one_letter_code
_entity_poly.pdbx_strand_id
1 'polypeptide(L)'
;MTTGQNTVGYETPNHPYQGERIAEESGLIGRYGLKNKEELWRAQSELRSIRREARRLIGEAQGDTEAAAEAGSEFLAKLRRYGILGDNDTITDILSLEVTDILERRLQTVVYRDGLASTPQQARQFISHGHITVNGARATTPSRTIEVAEESAISYDETSPLADDLHPARAEAQE
;
A
#
# COMPACT_ATOMS: atom_id res chain seq x y z
N MET A 1 -20.29 -28.92 -9.89
CA MET A 1 -19.22 -28.21 -9.17
C MET A 1 -18.95 -26.92 -9.93
N THR A 2 -19.25 -25.75 -9.35
CA THR A 2 -18.90 -24.48 -9.97
C THR A 2 -17.38 -24.35 -9.89
N THR A 3 -16.69 -24.43 -11.03
CA THR A 3 -15.26 -24.11 -11.10
C THR A 3 -15.09 -22.69 -10.59
N GLY A 4 -14.38 -22.51 -9.47
CA GLY A 4 -14.17 -21.19 -8.88
C GLY A 4 -13.69 -20.22 -9.95
N GLN A 5 -14.31 -19.04 -10.02
CA GLN A 5 -13.85 -18.00 -10.93
C GLN A 5 -12.48 -17.54 -10.44
N ASN A 6 -11.44 -17.85 -11.19
CA ASN A 6 -10.10 -17.33 -10.94
C ASN A 6 -10.08 -15.87 -11.41
N THR A 7 -10.41 -14.94 -10.51
CA THR A 7 -10.33 -13.51 -10.80
C THR A 7 -8.95 -13.01 -10.41
N VAL A 8 -8.09 -12.80 -11.40
CA VAL A 8 -6.84 -12.05 -11.22
C VAL A 8 -7.16 -10.69 -10.62
N GLY A 9 -6.50 -10.33 -9.52
CA GLY A 9 -6.73 -9.08 -8.79
C GLY A 9 -6.15 -7.83 -9.44
N TYR A 10 -5.85 -7.86 -10.74
CA TYR A 10 -5.29 -6.74 -11.48
C TYR A 10 -5.78 -6.72 -12.93
N GLU A 11 -5.77 -5.53 -13.53
CA GLU A 11 -6.09 -5.31 -14.94
C GLU A 11 -4.79 -4.94 -15.68
N THR A 12 -4.56 -5.56 -16.84
CA THR A 12 -3.41 -5.21 -17.68
C THR A 12 -3.71 -3.97 -18.53
N PRO A 13 -2.69 -3.18 -18.90
CA PRO A 13 -2.85 -2.06 -19.82
C PRO A 13 -3.45 -2.47 -21.16
N ASN A 14 -4.29 -1.61 -21.75
CA ASN A 14 -4.93 -1.87 -23.05
C ASN A 14 -3.93 -2.01 -24.20
N HIS A 15 -2.79 -1.32 -24.13
CA HIS A 15 -1.74 -1.40 -25.15
C HIS A 15 -0.36 -1.63 -24.52
N PRO A 16 0.39 -2.66 -24.96
CA PRO A 16 1.64 -3.06 -24.33
C PRO A 16 2.79 -2.06 -24.54
N TYR A 17 2.87 -1.44 -25.72
CA TYR A 17 4.02 -0.60 -26.12
C TYR A 17 3.66 0.89 -26.13
N GLN A 18 3.54 1.48 -24.95
CA GLN A 18 3.35 2.92 -24.77
C GLN A 18 4.54 3.47 -23.98
N GLY A 19 5.38 4.27 -24.63
CA GLY A 19 6.66 4.72 -24.07
C GLY A 19 6.51 5.51 -22.77
N GLU A 20 5.62 6.51 -22.75
CA GLU A 20 5.32 7.35 -21.58
C GLU A 20 4.87 6.50 -20.39
N ARG A 21 3.86 5.64 -20.59
CA ARG A 21 3.39 4.71 -19.55
C ARG A 21 4.51 3.80 -19.04
N ILE A 22 5.33 3.24 -19.93
CA ILE A 22 6.42 2.35 -19.52
C ILE A 22 7.44 3.10 -18.65
N ALA A 23 7.76 4.35 -18.99
CA ALA A 23 8.67 5.18 -18.23
C ALA A 23 8.10 5.54 -16.85
N GLU A 24 6.84 5.94 -16.78
CA GLU A 24 6.14 6.22 -15.52
C GLU A 24 6.08 4.99 -14.61
N GLU A 25 5.66 3.84 -15.15
CA GLU A 25 5.63 2.58 -14.40
C GLU A 25 7.02 2.18 -13.90
N SER A 26 8.06 2.33 -14.74
CA SER A 26 9.43 2.04 -14.35
C SER A 26 9.92 2.98 -13.24
N GLY A 27 9.53 4.25 -13.28
CA GLY A 27 9.84 5.23 -12.23
C GLY A 27 9.22 4.85 -10.89
N LEU A 28 7.94 4.45 -10.89
CA LEU A 28 7.25 4.01 -9.67
C LEU A 28 7.83 2.69 -9.13
N ILE A 29 8.16 1.74 -10.02
CA ILE A 29 8.79 0.48 -9.63
C ILE A 29 10.13 0.71 -8.95
N GLY A 30 10.97 1.59 -9.50
CA GLY A 30 12.24 1.95 -8.92
C GLY A 30 12.08 2.63 -7.55
N ARG A 31 11.19 3.64 -7.48
CA ARG A 31 10.95 4.43 -6.27
C ARG A 31 10.46 3.59 -5.08
N TYR A 32 9.52 2.67 -5.33
CA TYR A 32 8.92 1.84 -4.26
C TYR A 32 9.55 0.45 -4.14
N GLY A 33 10.61 0.15 -4.90
CA GLY A 33 11.26 -1.16 -4.88
C GLY A 33 10.34 -2.34 -5.21
N LEU A 34 9.44 -2.14 -6.18
CA LEU A 34 8.51 -3.19 -6.63
C LEU A 34 9.26 -4.26 -7.42
N LYS A 35 8.85 -5.53 -7.29
CA LYS A 35 9.51 -6.63 -8.02
C LYS A 35 9.15 -6.64 -9.51
N ASN A 36 7.90 -6.33 -9.82
CA ASN A 36 7.35 -6.44 -11.16
C ASN A 36 6.24 -5.41 -11.40
N LYS A 37 5.83 -5.26 -12.67
CA LYS A 37 4.70 -4.41 -13.06
C LYS A 37 3.37 -4.91 -12.52
N GLU A 38 3.25 -6.21 -12.26
CA GLU A 38 2.03 -6.80 -11.72
C GLU A 38 1.67 -6.23 -10.34
N GLU A 39 2.65 -6.04 -9.46
CA GLU A 39 2.44 -5.39 -8.16
C GLU A 39 1.91 -3.95 -8.32
N LEU A 40 2.45 -3.22 -9.30
CA LEU A 40 1.97 -1.88 -9.61
C LEU A 40 0.53 -1.93 -10.17
N TRP A 41 0.23 -2.85 -11.08
CA TRP A 41 -1.10 -3.00 -11.65
C TRP A 41 -2.15 -3.43 -10.62
N ARG A 42 -1.77 -4.24 -9.62
CA ARG A 42 -2.64 -4.56 -8.47
C ARG A 42 -2.99 -3.30 -7.68
N ALA A 43 -2.01 -2.46 -7.34
CA ALA A 43 -2.26 -1.19 -6.65
C ALA A 43 -3.13 -0.22 -7.49
N GLN A 44 -2.88 -0.15 -8.81
CA GLN A 44 -3.73 0.64 -9.70
C GLN A 44 -5.16 0.09 -9.77
N SER A 45 -5.34 -1.22 -9.81
CA SER A 45 -6.66 -1.85 -9.80
C SER A 45 -7.40 -1.66 -8.48
N GLU A 46 -6.70 -1.69 -7.35
CA GLU A 46 -7.24 -1.34 -6.05
C GLU A 46 -7.76 0.10 -6.02
N LEU A 47 -6.95 1.07 -6.46
CA LEU A 47 -7.37 2.47 -6.60
C LEU A 47 -8.58 2.62 -7.52
N ARG A 48 -8.61 1.90 -8.64
CA ARG A 48 -9.79 1.89 -9.55
C ARG A 48 -11.02 1.36 -8.85
N SER A 49 -10.90 0.30 -8.05
CA SER A 49 -12.01 -0.25 -7.25
C SER A 49 -12.54 0.75 -6.24
N ILE A 50 -11.64 1.41 -5.49
CA ILE A 50 -11.97 2.46 -4.51
C ILE A 50 -12.71 3.62 -5.20
N ARG A 51 -12.20 4.10 -6.33
CA ARG A 51 -12.84 5.17 -7.11
C ARG A 51 -14.17 4.75 -7.75
N ARG A 52 -14.32 3.48 -8.15
CA ARG A 52 -15.60 2.94 -8.68
C ARG A 52 -16.66 2.96 -7.57
N GLU A 53 -16.29 2.55 -6.37
CA GLU A 53 -17.17 2.54 -5.21
C GLU A 53 -17.58 3.96 -4.79
N ALA A 54 -16.63 4.90 -4.73
CA ALA A 54 -16.95 6.31 -4.46
C ALA A 54 -17.94 6.90 -5.48
N ARG A 55 -17.75 6.62 -6.78
CA ARG A 55 -18.70 7.06 -7.82
C ARG A 55 -20.08 6.43 -7.67
N ARG A 56 -20.16 5.15 -7.28
CA ARG A 56 -21.42 4.45 -7.04
C ARG A 56 -22.21 5.15 -5.91
N LEU A 57 -21.55 5.39 -4.78
CA LEU A 57 -22.16 6.05 -3.61
C LEU A 57 -22.61 7.49 -3.93
N ILE A 58 -21.77 8.28 -4.61
CA ILE A 58 -22.13 9.64 -5.05
C ILE A 58 -23.33 9.60 -6.01
N GLY A 59 -23.38 8.63 -6.92
CA GLY A 59 -24.49 8.45 -7.86
C GLY A 59 -25.81 8.08 -7.19
N GLU A 60 -25.76 7.17 -6.21
CA GLU A 60 -26.92 6.76 -5.41
C GLU A 60 -27.49 7.93 -4.58
N ALA A 61 -26.61 8.79 -4.07
CA ALA A 61 -26.97 10.02 -3.35
C ALA A 61 -27.35 11.20 -4.25
N GLN A 62 -27.47 11.02 -5.57
CA GLN A 62 -27.80 12.07 -6.54
C GLN A 62 -26.85 13.29 -6.50
N GLY A 63 -25.59 13.08 -6.12
CA GLY A 63 -24.58 14.14 -5.99
C GLY A 63 -24.56 14.86 -4.65
N ASP A 64 -25.42 14.49 -3.70
CA ASP A 64 -25.32 14.96 -2.31
C ASP A 64 -24.15 14.25 -1.61
N THR A 65 -23.13 15.03 -1.27
CA THR A 65 -21.92 14.52 -0.62
C THR A 65 -22.16 14.07 0.81
N GLU A 66 -23.09 14.68 1.53
CA GLU A 66 -23.37 14.34 2.93
C GLU A 66 -24.11 13.01 3.00
N ALA A 67 -25.16 12.86 2.19
CA ALA A 67 -25.89 11.60 2.07
C ALA A 67 -25.00 10.44 1.56
N ALA A 68 -24.09 10.72 0.61
CA ALA A 68 -23.13 9.73 0.14
C ALA A 68 -22.13 9.30 1.23
N ALA A 69 -21.68 10.25 2.08
CA ALA A 69 -20.78 9.96 3.18
C ALA A 69 -21.45 9.13 4.29
N GLU A 70 -22.73 9.38 4.56
CA GLU A 70 -23.51 8.59 5.52
C GLU A 70 -23.70 7.15 5.02
N ALA A 71 -24.15 6.98 3.78
CA ALA A 71 -24.30 5.67 3.14
C ALA A 71 -22.97 4.90 3.01
N GLY A 72 -21.87 5.64 2.79
CA GLY A 72 -20.51 5.12 2.65
C GLY A 72 -19.68 5.12 3.93
N SER A 73 -20.28 5.28 5.12
CA SER A 73 -19.54 5.49 6.37
C SER A 73 -18.53 4.38 6.68
N GLU A 74 -18.89 3.11 6.47
CA GLU A 74 -17.96 1.97 6.63
C GLU A 74 -16.80 2.01 5.64
N PHE A 75 -17.07 2.41 4.39
CA PHE A 75 -16.07 2.52 3.34
C PHE A 75 -15.06 3.63 3.65
N LEU A 76 -15.54 4.80 4.10
CA LEU A 76 -14.69 5.91 4.54
C LEU A 76 -13.89 5.53 5.79
N ALA A 77 -14.52 4.87 6.77
CA ALA A 77 -13.85 4.39 7.97
C ALA A 77 -12.71 3.43 7.64
N LYS A 78 -12.90 2.53 6.66
CA LYS A 78 -11.84 1.63 6.18
C LYS A 78 -10.67 2.42 5.58
N LEU A 79 -10.92 3.40 4.70
CA LEU A 79 -9.85 4.18 4.08
C LEU A 79 -9.06 5.00 5.10
N ARG A 80 -9.75 5.59 6.10
CA ARG A 80 -9.11 6.30 7.22
C ARG A 80 -8.31 5.36 8.12
N ARG A 81 -8.82 4.15 8.40
CA ARG A 81 -8.10 3.14 9.18
C ARG A 81 -6.75 2.77 8.55
N TYR A 82 -6.72 2.65 7.23
CA TYR A 82 -5.48 2.40 6.48
C TYR A 82 -4.65 3.66 6.21
N GLY A 83 -5.13 4.85 6.55
CA GLY A 83 -4.40 6.11 6.31
C GLY A 83 -4.30 6.47 4.83
N ILE A 84 -5.19 5.94 3.98
CA ILE A 84 -5.30 6.33 2.57
C ILE A 84 -6.01 7.69 2.46
N LEU A 85 -6.89 7.96 3.41
CA LEU A 85 -7.70 9.17 3.49
C LEU A 85 -7.42 9.86 4.83
N GLY A 86 -7.27 11.18 4.82
CA GLY A 86 -7.17 12.00 6.03
C GLY A 86 -8.50 12.15 6.77
N ASP A 87 -8.43 12.66 8.00
CA ASP A 87 -9.61 12.84 8.85
C ASP A 87 -10.62 13.85 8.28
N ASN A 88 -10.11 14.87 7.58
CA ASN A 88 -10.92 15.96 7.01
C ASN A 88 -11.36 15.70 5.57
N ASP A 89 -10.86 14.63 4.94
CA ASP A 89 -11.15 14.39 3.54
C ASP A 89 -12.56 13.79 3.37
N THR A 90 -13.20 14.20 2.28
CA THR A 90 -14.55 13.86 1.89
C THR A 90 -14.56 12.74 0.85
N ILE A 91 -15.77 12.23 0.55
CA ILE A 91 -15.93 11.19 -0.48
C ILE A 91 -15.48 11.66 -1.88
N THR A 92 -15.55 12.96 -2.15
CA THR A 92 -15.12 13.56 -3.42
C THR A 92 -13.61 13.49 -3.58
N ASP A 93 -12.85 13.64 -2.49
CA ASP A 93 -11.39 13.66 -2.51
C ASP A 93 -10.79 12.31 -2.92
N ILE A 94 -11.54 11.23 -2.72
CA ILE A 94 -11.20 9.88 -3.20
C ILE A 94 -10.97 9.84 -4.72
N LEU A 95 -11.67 10.69 -5.47
CA LEU A 95 -11.53 10.76 -6.92
C LEU A 95 -10.15 11.33 -7.34
N SER A 96 -9.52 12.09 -6.45
CA SER A 96 -8.22 12.74 -6.64
C SER A 96 -7.03 11.89 -6.18
N LEU A 97 -7.25 10.85 -5.38
CA LEU A 97 -6.19 9.95 -4.87
C LEU A 97 -5.31 9.37 -5.98
N GLU A 98 -4.01 9.28 -5.78
CA GLU A 98 -3.05 8.71 -6.72
C GLU A 98 -2.65 7.28 -6.32
N VAL A 99 -1.95 6.58 -7.21
CA VAL A 99 -1.48 5.22 -6.90
C VAL A 99 -0.40 5.22 -5.82
N THR A 100 0.30 6.34 -5.66
CA THR A 100 1.29 6.57 -4.60
C THR A 100 0.67 6.43 -3.23
N ASP A 101 -0.56 6.92 -3.03
CA ASP A 101 -1.26 6.83 -1.73
C ASP A 101 -1.46 5.38 -1.30
N ILE A 102 -1.73 4.48 -2.26
CA ILE A 102 -1.84 3.05 -2.01
C ILE A 102 -0.46 2.42 -1.76
N LEU A 103 0.57 2.84 -2.50
CA LEU A 103 1.92 2.29 -2.39
C LEU A 103 2.64 2.74 -1.11
N GLU A 104 2.37 3.94 -0.58
CA GLU A 104 2.93 4.43 0.68
C GLU A 104 2.45 3.60 1.88
N ARG A 105 1.23 3.05 1.85
CA ARG A 105 0.68 2.24 2.96
C ARG A 105 1.14 0.78 2.97
N ARG A 106 2.02 0.36 2.06
CA ARG A 106 2.58 -0.99 2.04
C ARG A 106 3.64 -1.14 3.14
N LEU A 107 3.68 -2.31 3.80
CA LEU A 107 4.67 -2.63 4.83
C LEU A 107 6.11 -2.37 4.36
N GLN A 108 6.44 -2.71 3.12
CA GLN A 108 7.76 -2.43 2.55
C GLN A 108 8.11 -0.93 2.57
N THR A 109 7.16 -0.09 2.19
CA THR A 109 7.37 1.35 2.13
C THR A 109 7.43 1.93 3.54
N VAL A 110 6.52 1.51 4.42
CA VAL A 110 6.48 1.96 5.82
C VAL A 110 7.80 1.62 6.53
N VAL A 111 8.29 0.38 6.44
CA VAL A 111 9.59 -0.03 7.02
C VAL A 111 10.76 0.82 6.50
N TYR A 112 10.73 1.21 5.23
CA TYR A 112 11.73 2.12 4.66
C TYR A 112 11.57 3.55 5.20
N ARG A 113 10.34 4.07 5.30
CA ARG A 113 10.06 5.42 5.82
C ARG A 113 10.40 5.56 7.30
N ASP A 114 10.21 4.50 8.09
CA ASP A 114 10.55 4.44 9.51
C ASP A 114 12.07 4.33 9.77
N GLY A 115 12.88 4.23 8.72
CA GLY A 115 14.35 4.14 8.85
C GLY A 115 14.86 2.78 9.31
N LEU A 116 14.00 1.75 9.36
CA LEU A 116 14.39 0.37 9.67
C LEU A 116 15.19 -0.29 8.52
N ALA A 117 15.20 0.33 7.35
CA ALA A 117 16.04 -0.07 6.22
C ALA A 117 16.46 1.17 5.42
N SER A 118 17.68 1.16 4.89
CA SER A 118 18.24 2.27 4.10
C SER A 118 17.66 2.35 2.69
N THR A 119 17.12 1.24 2.15
CA THR A 119 16.51 1.21 0.81
C THR A 119 15.21 0.40 0.81
N PRO A 120 14.27 0.68 -0.12
CA PRO A 120 13.06 -0.13 -0.29
C PRO A 120 13.36 -1.61 -0.59
N GLN A 121 14.46 -1.90 -1.29
CA GLN A 121 14.86 -3.27 -1.61
C GLN A 121 15.37 -4.01 -0.36
N GLN A 122 16.13 -3.33 0.50
CA GLN A 122 16.57 -3.87 1.79
C GLN A 122 15.38 -4.10 2.73
N ALA A 123 14.43 -3.16 2.80
CA ALA A 123 13.19 -3.34 3.56
C ALA A 123 12.47 -4.63 3.14
N ARG A 124 12.39 -4.87 1.82
CA ARG A 124 11.80 -6.09 1.26
C ARG A 124 12.54 -7.36 1.69
N GLN A 125 13.87 -7.31 1.69
CA GLN A 125 14.69 -8.44 2.14
C GLN A 125 14.41 -8.75 3.62
N PHE A 126 14.43 -7.72 4.48
CA PHE A 126 14.17 -7.87 5.91
C PHE A 126 12.80 -8.48 6.20
N ILE A 127 11.77 -7.99 5.52
CA ILE A 127 10.41 -8.54 5.60
C ILE A 127 10.42 -10.01 5.15
N SER A 128 10.91 -10.30 3.94
CA SER A 128 10.86 -11.66 3.36
C SER A 128 11.66 -12.70 4.16
N HIS A 129 12.73 -12.29 4.82
CA HIS A 129 13.55 -13.15 5.67
C HIS A 129 13.00 -13.26 7.11
N GLY A 130 11.93 -12.53 7.43
CA GLY A 130 11.26 -12.62 8.73
C GLY A 130 11.94 -11.84 9.85
N HIS A 131 12.67 -10.78 9.51
CA HIS A 131 13.34 -9.91 10.49
C HIS A 131 12.43 -8.79 11.02
N ILE A 132 11.23 -8.60 10.45
CA ILE A 132 10.29 -7.56 10.83
C ILE A 132 9.05 -8.18 11.47
N THR A 133 8.59 -7.55 12.55
CA THR A 133 7.33 -7.85 13.22
C THR A 133 6.37 -6.66 13.11
N VAL A 134 5.08 -6.97 13.12
CA VAL A 134 3.97 -6.01 13.23
C VAL A 134 3.11 -6.48 14.39
N ASN A 135 2.93 -5.65 15.42
CA ASN A 135 2.22 -6.05 16.65
C ASN A 135 2.80 -7.33 17.29
N GLY A 136 4.13 -7.50 17.24
CA GLY A 136 4.82 -8.67 17.78
C GLY A 136 4.69 -9.96 16.96
N ALA A 137 3.95 -9.95 15.84
CA ALA A 137 3.86 -11.08 14.93
C ALA A 137 4.76 -10.86 13.71
N ARG A 138 5.52 -11.90 13.31
CA ARG A 138 6.38 -11.83 12.12
C ARG A 138 5.55 -11.59 10.87
N ALA A 139 5.90 -10.55 10.12
CA ALA A 139 5.28 -10.22 8.85
C ALA A 139 6.26 -10.50 7.71
N THR A 140 5.92 -11.47 6.85
CA THR A 140 6.78 -11.90 5.73
C THR A 140 6.32 -11.43 4.36
N THR A 141 5.18 -10.73 4.30
CA THR A 141 4.55 -10.26 3.05
C THR A 141 4.76 -8.75 2.86
N PRO A 142 5.63 -8.31 1.93
CA PRO A 142 5.94 -6.89 1.73
C PRO A 142 4.77 -6.06 1.16
N SER A 143 3.81 -6.73 0.52
CA SER A 143 2.61 -6.11 -0.05
C SER A 143 1.46 -5.96 0.94
N ARG A 144 1.65 -6.28 2.23
CA ARG A 144 0.62 -6.08 3.25
C ARG A 144 0.37 -4.58 3.42
N THR A 145 -0.90 -4.16 3.38
CA THR A 145 -1.30 -2.80 3.74
C THR A 145 -1.32 -2.66 5.25
N ILE A 146 -0.67 -1.62 5.77
CA ILE A 146 -0.52 -1.36 7.20
C ILE A 146 -1.53 -0.31 7.65
N GLU A 147 -2.25 -0.61 8.72
CA GLU A 147 -3.15 0.34 9.37
C GLU A 147 -2.35 1.39 10.13
N VAL A 148 -2.90 2.60 10.26
CA VAL A 148 -2.22 3.71 10.95
C VAL A 148 -1.88 3.34 12.39
N ALA A 149 -2.75 2.58 13.05
CA ALA A 149 -2.51 2.12 14.42
C ALA A 149 -1.38 1.08 14.51
N GLU A 150 -1.17 0.25 13.48
CA GLU A 150 -0.15 -0.79 13.46
C GLU A 150 1.26 -0.23 13.20
N GLU A 151 1.36 0.96 12.60
CA GLU A 151 2.62 1.59 12.17
C GLU A 151 3.62 1.76 13.32
N SER A 152 3.15 2.28 14.46
CA SER A 152 3.98 2.44 15.67
C SER A 152 4.47 1.13 16.30
N ALA A 153 3.87 0.00 15.93
CA ALA A 153 4.18 -1.33 16.46
C ALA A 153 5.05 -2.16 15.50
N ILE A 154 5.66 -1.52 14.50
CA ILE A 154 6.62 -2.15 13.59
C ILE A 154 8.00 -2.13 14.26
N SER A 155 8.62 -3.30 14.37
CA SER A 155 9.94 -3.43 14.98
C SER A 155 10.69 -4.64 14.42
N TYR A 156 11.98 -4.75 14.73
CA TYR A 156 12.72 -5.98 14.43
C TYR A 156 12.24 -7.14 15.30
N ASP A 157 12.27 -8.34 14.75
CA ASP A 157 12.04 -9.56 15.53
C ASP A 157 13.16 -9.76 16.56
N GLU A 158 12.80 -10.09 17.79
CA GLU A 158 13.76 -10.26 18.90
C GLU A 158 14.80 -11.35 18.63
N THR A 159 14.47 -12.35 17.80
CA THR A 159 15.40 -13.44 17.45
C THR A 159 16.29 -13.09 16.26
N SER A 160 16.07 -11.92 15.63
CA SER A 160 16.84 -11.46 14.49
C SER A 160 18.20 -10.91 14.92
N PRO A 161 19.29 -11.20 14.20
CA PRO A 161 20.56 -10.50 14.39
C PRO A 161 20.47 -8.97 14.21
N LEU A 162 19.47 -8.50 13.47
CA LEU A 162 19.21 -7.07 13.24
C LEU A 162 18.58 -6.37 14.46
N ALA A 163 18.13 -7.11 15.47
CA ALA A 163 17.67 -6.50 16.72
C ALA A 163 18.83 -5.81 17.47
N ASP A 164 20.06 -6.23 17.24
CA ASP A 164 21.25 -5.58 17.80
C ASP A 164 21.52 -4.24 17.08
N ASP A 165 21.58 -3.15 17.85
CA ASP A 165 21.88 -1.81 17.35
C ASP A 165 23.29 -1.72 16.73
N LEU A 166 24.23 -2.56 17.14
CA LEU A 166 25.61 -2.58 16.64
C LEU A 166 25.78 -3.39 15.35
N HIS A 167 24.71 -3.99 14.83
CA HIS A 167 24.80 -4.78 13.61
C HIS A 167 25.19 -3.88 12.42
N PRO A 168 26.17 -4.27 11.57
CA PRO A 168 26.69 -3.41 10.50
C PRO A 168 25.59 -2.96 9.52
N ALA A 169 24.64 -3.85 9.20
CA ALA A 169 23.50 -3.53 8.35
C ALA A 169 22.52 -2.48 8.93
N ARG A 170 22.65 -2.10 10.21
CA ARG A 170 21.94 -0.97 10.84
C ARG A 170 22.81 0.28 10.95
N ALA A 171 24.10 0.13 11.22
CA ALA A 171 25.04 1.25 11.29
C ALA A 171 25.09 2.05 9.97
N GLU A 172 25.05 1.36 8.82
CA GLU A 172 24.99 1.97 7.49
C GLU A 172 23.67 2.71 7.20
N ALA A 173 22.63 2.54 8.03
CA ALA A 173 21.33 3.19 7.85
C ALA A 173 21.21 4.54 8.59
N GLN A 174 22.15 4.83 9.51
CA GLN A 174 22.13 6.05 10.35
C GLN A 174 23.09 7.15 9.89
N GLU A 175 23.86 6.93 8.83
CA GLU A 175 24.67 7.95 8.13
C GLU A 175 23.90 8.55 6.94
#